data_AF-A0A0M4S4Q9-F1
#
_entry.id   AF-A0A0M4S4Q9-F1
#
_cell.length_a   1.000
_cell.length_b   1.000
_cell.length_c   1.000
_cell.angle_alpha   90.00
_cell.angle_beta   90.00
_cell.angle_gamma   90.00
#
_symmetry.space_group_name_H-M   'P 1'
#
loop_
_entity.id
_entity.type
_entity.pdbx_description
1 polymer ?
#
loop_
_entity_poly.entity_id
_entity_poly.type
_entity_poly.pdbx_seq_one_letter_code
_entity_poly.pdbx_strand_id
1 'polypeptide(L)'
;MKKFVSLKLIVFSFILVAGSVSFSAPVFQAGTGTDSTVAGVNNEANGEKSSAFGYENKAKEKLSSAFGYKNIANGIEGSAFGISNLAKGQYSSAFGFRNVANKRHSSAFGSGNEANGEQSSAFGFKNTVSGFNSSAFGSQYEVTGNFSGAFGMGEFNGQYQYKNEGNNSYMIGNKNKIASGSNDNFILGNNVHIGGGINNSVALGNNSTVSASNTVSVGSSTLKRKIVNVGDGAISANSSDAVTGRQLYSGNGIDTAAWQNKLNVTRKNDYKDANDIDVNKWKAKLGVGSGGGGGAPVDAYTKSEADNKFANKTDLNDYTKKDDYKDANGIDVDKWKAKLGTGAGTADIENLRNEVNEKIDNVKDEVRTVGSLSAALAGLHPMQYDPKAPVQVMAALGHYRDKQSVAVGASYYFNDRFMMSTGIALSGEKRTKTMANVGFTLKLGKGSGVTYDETPQYVVQNEVKRLTVENQELKERLRNLEEKLEMLLKNK
;
A
#
# COMPACT_ATOMS: atom_id res chain seq x y z
N MET A 1 93.01 -47.96 6.75
CA MET A 1 92.61 -47.44 8.07
C MET A 1 91.79 -46.17 7.89
N LYS A 2 90.54 -46.22 8.37
CA LYS A 2 89.66 -45.13 8.85
C LYS A 2 89.55 -43.83 8.03
N LYS A 3 88.41 -43.77 7.32
CA LYS A 3 87.63 -42.55 7.01
C LYS A 3 87.41 -41.73 8.28
N PHE A 4 87.57 -40.41 8.21
CA PHE A 4 86.69 -39.44 8.88
C PHE A 4 86.69 -38.14 8.07
N VAL A 5 85.67 -38.04 7.22
CA VAL A 5 85.22 -36.77 6.64
C VAL A 5 84.79 -35.88 7.80
N SER A 6 85.31 -34.65 7.81
CA SER A 6 85.11 -33.66 8.85
C SER A 6 83.62 -33.43 9.14
N LEU A 7 83.25 -33.65 10.39
CA LEU A 7 81.96 -33.44 11.03
C LEU A 7 81.62 -31.94 11.16
N LYS A 8 81.74 -31.18 10.07
CA LYS A 8 81.34 -29.77 9.97
C LYS A 8 80.25 -29.51 8.93
N LEU A 9 79.73 -30.57 8.30
CA LEU A 9 78.57 -30.53 7.41
C LEU A 9 77.33 -31.25 8.01
N ILE A 10 77.24 -31.34 9.34
CA ILE A 10 76.06 -31.80 10.09
C ILE A 10 75.59 -30.69 11.06
N VAL A 11 75.71 -29.43 10.62
CA VAL A 11 75.05 -28.28 11.27
C VAL A 11 74.00 -27.65 10.32
N PHE A 12 73.74 -28.28 9.16
CA PHE A 12 72.87 -27.74 8.12
C PHE A 12 71.65 -28.62 7.77
N SER A 13 71.28 -29.59 8.61
CA SER A 13 70.07 -30.42 8.38
C SER A 13 69.28 -30.77 9.63
N PHE A 14 69.40 -29.95 10.68
CA PHE A 14 68.27 -29.69 11.56
C PHE A 14 67.69 -28.30 11.20
N ILE A 15 67.36 -28.13 9.92
CA ILE A 15 66.13 -27.42 9.59
C ILE A 15 65.07 -28.29 10.24
N LEU A 16 64.75 -27.95 11.49
CA LEU A 16 63.53 -28.38 12.11
C LEU A 16 62.45 -27.90 11.14
N VAL A 17 61.95 -28.82 10.34
CA VAL A 17 60.63 -28.73 9.73
C VAL A 17 59.63 -28.81 10.90
N ALA A 18 59.68 -27.83 11.79
CA ALA A 18 58.48 -27.09 12.12
C ALA A 18 58.26 -26.23 10.86
N GLY A 19 57.53 -26.68 9.84
CA GLY A 19 56.27 -27.36 10.09
C GLY A 19 55.51 -26.60 11.17
N SER A 20 55.62 -25.26 11.21
CA SER A 20 54.67 -24.43 11.92
C SER A 20 53.35 -24.67 11.20
N VAL A 21 52.69 -25.76 11.58
CA VAL A 21 51.24 -25.75 11.71
C VAL A 21 50.97 -24.55 12.60
N SER A 22 50.76 -23.40 11.95
CA SER A 22 50.27 -22.19 12.60
C SER A 22 48.87 -22.53 13.08
N PHE A 23 48.80 -23.19 14.22
CA PHE A 23 47.57 -23.28 14.97
C PHE A 23 47.24 -21.85 15.36
N SER A 24 46.19 -21.33 14.75
CA SER A 24 45.61 -20.05 15.11
C SER A 24 44.90 -20.22 16.44
N ALA A 25 45.67 -20.41 17.51
CA ALA A 25 45.14 -20.32 18.85
C ALA A 25 44.67 -18.86 19.03
N PRO A 26 43.43 -18.62 19.45
CA PRO A 26 42.98 -17.27 19.75
C PRO A 26 43.91 -16.70 20.83
N VAL A 27 44.66 -15.65 20.47
CA VAL A 27 45.65 -15.06 21.37
C VAL A 27 44.96 -13.96 22.17
N PHE A 28 45.07 -13.98 23.49
CA PHE A 28 44.73 -12.85 24.34
C PHE A 28 46.02 -12.21 24.83
N GLN A 29 46.33 -11.00 24.37
CA GLN A 29 47.61 -10.33 24.64
C GLN A 29 47.46 -8.81 24.62
N ALA A 30 48.51 -8.13 25.07
CA ALA A 30 48.65 -6.69 24.83
C ALA A 30 48.80 -6.41 23.33
N GLY A 31 48.18 -5.33 22.87
CA GLY A 31 48.47 -4.76 21.55
C GLY A 31 49.78 -3.95 21.55
N THR A 32 50.01 -3.19 20.49
CA THR A 32 51.21 -2.33 20.39
C THR A 32 51.01 -0.95 21.06
N GLY A 33 49.75 -0.54 21.29
CA GLY A 33 49.44 0.66 22.07
C GLY A 33 49.50 0.42 23.58
N THR A 34 49.86 1.43 24.36
CA THR A 34 49.80 1.36 25.83
C THR A 34 48.39 0.99 26.30
N ASP A 35 48.27 0.07 27.25
CA ASP A 35 47.00 -0.45 27.78
C ASP A 35 46.03 -1.00 26.73
N SER A 36 46.52 -1.40 25.56
CA SER A 36 45.69 -1.95 24.48
C SER A 36 45.52 -3.47 24.59
N THR A 37 44.38 -3.98 24.11
CA THR A 37 44.04 -5.41 24.17
C THR A 37 43.82 -5.97 22.78
N VAL A 38 44.47 -7.10 22.50
CA VAL A 38 44.28 -7.91 21.30
C VAL A 38 43.77 -9.29 21.70
N ALA A 39 42.67 -9.73 21.08
CA ALA A 39 42.04 -11.00 21.36
C ALA A 39 41.59 -11.72 20.07
N GLY A 40 42.16 -12.88 19.75
CA GLY A 40 41.85 -13.63 18.53
C GLY A 40 43.01 -13.66 17.54
N VAL A 41 42.71 -13.47 16.24
CA VAL A 41 43.65 -13.79 15.15
C VAL A 41 43.85 -12.58 14.24
N ASN A 42 45.11 -12.26 13.92
CA ASN A 42 45.47 -11.16 13.01
C ASN A 42 44.84 -9.80 13.35
N ASN A 43 44.56 -9.56 14.62
CA ASN A 43 44.04 -8.30 15.10
C ASN A 43 45.19 -7.33 15.44
N GLU A 44 44.99 -6.04 15.20
CA GLU A 44 45.93 -4.95 15.51
C GLU A 44 45.24 -3.96 16.46
N ALA A 45 45.75 -3.80 17.68
CA ALA A 45 45.37 -2.72 18.59
C ALA A 45 46.59 -1.82 18.80
N ASN A 46 46.66 -0.71 18.07
CA ASN A 46 47.85 0.17 18.02
C ASN A 46 47.67 1.48 18.79
N GLY A 47 46.43 1.85 19.11
CA GLY A 47 46.15 3.06 19.88
C GLY A 47 46.25 2.86 21.39
N GLU A 48 46.55 3.92 22.14
CA GLU A 48 46.46 3.92 23.61
C GLU A 48 45.05 3.49 24.05
N LYS A 49 44.95 2.51 24.95
CA LYS A 49 43.68 1.96 25.46
C LYS A 49 42.73 1.44 24.38
N SER A 50 43.27 1.04 23.22
CA SER A 50 42.49 0.48 22.12
C SER A 50 42.19 -1.00 22.31
N SER A 51 41.14 -1.51 21.66
CA SER A 51 40.72 -2.92 21.77
C SER A 51 40.40 -3.52 20.40
N ALA A 52 41.00 -4.67 20.08
CA ALA A 52 40.74 -5.40 18.84
C ALA A 52 40.43 -6.89 19.13
N PHE A 53 39.21 -7.34 18.82
CA PHE A 53 38.72 -8.69 19.15
C PHE A 53 38.10 -9.40 17.93
N GLY A 54 38.49 -10.66 17.69
CA GLY A 54 37.94 -11.50 16.60
C GLY A 54 38.99 -11.85 15.55
N TYR A 55 38.73 -11.56 14.27
CA TYR A 55 39.63 -11.84 13.16
C TYR A 55 39.88 -10.62 12.27
N GLU A 56 41.15 -10.28 12.00
CA GLU A 56 41.56 -9.18 11.10
C GLU A 56 41.06 -7.76 11.48
N ASN A 57 40.77 -7.50 12.74
CA ASN A 57 40.32 -6.17 13.19
C ASN A 57 41.50 -5.22 13.43
N LYS A 58 41.31 -3.93 13.18
CA LYS A 58 42.32 -2.88 13.39
C LYS A 58 41.74 -1.73 14.20
N ALA A 59 42.18 -1.57 15.44
CA ALA A 59 41.90 -0.43 16.32
C ALA A 59 43.17 0.44 16.39
N LYS A 60 43.24 1.48 15.56
CA LYS A 60 44.51 2.20 15.31
C LYS A 60 44.73 3.42 16.18
N GLU A 61 43.67 4.03 16.68
CA GLU A 61 43.72 5.30 17.39
C GLU A 61 43.39 5.15 18.87
N LYS A 62 43.70 6.19 19.66
CA LYS A 62 43.41 6.24 21.10
C LYS A 62 41.95 5.90 21.39
N LEU A 63 41.71 5.01 22.36
CA LEU A 63 40.39 4.56 22.82
C LEU A 63 39.51 3.95 21.69
N SER A 64 40.10 3.59 20.55
CA SER A 64 39.35 2.97 19.45
C SER A 64 39.05 1.50 19.74
N SER A 65 37.90 1.01 19.24
CA SER A 65 37.43 -0.36 19.45
C SER A 65 37.01 -1.01 18.15
N ALA A 66 37.55 -2.20 17.85
CA ALA A 66 37.21 -2.97 16.66
C ALA A 66 36.88 -4.43 17.02
N PHE A 67 35.65 -4.89 16.75
CA PHE A 67 35.17 -6.20 17.19
C PHE A 67 34.46 -6.96 16.05
N GLY A 68 34.87 -8.21 15.80
CA GLY A 68 34.23 -9.11 14.84
C GLY A 68 35.18 -9.55 13.72
N TYR A 69 34.84 -9.30 12.46
CA TYR A 69 35.65 -9.68 11.30
C TYR A 69 36.01 -8.47 10.45
N LYS A 70 37.31 -8.19 10.28
CA LYS A 70 37.85 -7.19 9.35
C LYS A 70 37.35 -5.75 9.59
N ASN A 71 37.07 -5.38 10.84
CA ASN A 71 36.66 -4.01 11.15
C ASN A 71 37.87 -3.10 11.32
N ILE A 72 37.71 -1.82 10.99
CA ILE A 72 38.75 -0.79 11.11
C ILE A 72 38.19 0.40 11.88
N ALA A 73 38.72 0.63 13.07
CA ALA A 73 38.49 1.83 13.86
C ALA A 73 39.75 2.72 13.79
N ASN A 74 39.70 3.72 12.90
CA ASN A 74 40.78 4.68 12.60
C ASN A 74 40.52 6.07 13.20
N GLY A 75 39.41 6.28 13.90
CA GLY A 75 39.16 7.51 14.64
C GLY A 75 39.51 7.37 16.11
N ILE A 76 39.99 8.45 16.74
CA ILE A 76 40.07 8.54 18.20
C ILE A 76 38.67 8.32 18.78
N GLU A 77 38.55 7.41 19.75
CA GLU A 77 37.26 6.94 20.30
C GLU A 77 36.30 6.38 19.23
N GLY A 78 36.84 5.94 18.09
CA GLY A 78 36.09 5.31 17.01
C GLY A 78 35.72 3.87 17.34
N SER A 79 34.51 3.46 16.98
CA SER A 79 33.97 2.13 17.29
C SER A 79 33.50 1.42 16.02
N ALA A 80 34.07 0.26 15.70
CA ALA A 80 33.73 -0.55 14.53
C ALA A 80 33.38 -2.00 14.92
N PHE A 81 32.13 -2.40 14.76
CA PHE A 81 31.62 -3.69 15.28
C PHE A 81 30.84 -4.46 14.22
N GLY A 82 31.13 -5.75 14.06
CA GLY A 82 30.46 -6.64 13.10
C GLY A 82 31.42 -7.12 12.01
N ILE A 83 31.09 -6.89 10.73
CA ILE A 83 31.84 -7.41 9.58
C ILE A 83 32.21 -6.25 8.63
N SER A 84 33.51 -6.03 8.43
CA SER A 84 34.05 -5.09 7.44
C SER A 84 33.58 -3.63 7.61
N ASN A 85 33.37 -3.16 8.83
CA ASN A 85 33.00 -1.76 9.08
C ASN A 85 34.24 -0.85 9.18
N LEU A 86 34.07 0.43 8.84
CA LEU A 86 35.10 1.46 8.92
C LEU A 86 34.59 2.67 9.73
N ALA A 87 35.07 2.82 10.96
CA ALA A 87 34.89 4.03 11.77
C ALA A 87 36.12 4.92 11.63
N LYS A 88 36.08 5.90 10.72
CA LYS A 88 37.23 6.73 10.33
C LYS A 88 37.29 8.06 11.08
N GLY A 89 36.14 8.64 11.43
CA GLY A 89 36.10 9.92 12.13
C GLY A 89 36.32 9.81 13.63
N GLN A 90 36.75 10.90 14.26
CA GLN A 90 36.79 10.99 15.73
C GLN A 90 35.38 10.82 16.32
N TYR A 91 35.24 10.05 17.40
CA TYR A 91 33.93 9.69 18.01
C TYR A 91 32.95 9.03 17.02
N SER A 92 33.45 8.43 15.93
CA SER A 92 32.57 7.80 14.94
C SER A 92 32.20 6.37 15.33
N SER A 93 31.02 5.92 14.91
CA SER A 93 30.52 4.57 15.19
C SER A 93 30.05 3.89 13.92
N ALA A 94 30.54 2.69 13.64
CA ALA A 94 30.14 1.87 12.50
C ALA A 94 29.79 0.44 12.94
N PHE A 95 28.52 0.04 12.83
CA PHE A 95 28.01 -1.23 13.37
C PHE A 95 27.21 -2.04 12.35
N GLY A 96 27.54 -3.31 12.18
CA GLY A 96 26.82 -4.24 11.29
C GLY A 96 27.69 -4.78 10.16
N PHE A 97 27.30 -4.58 8.89
CA PHE A 97 28.03 -5.10 7.73
C PHE A 97 28.42 -3.97 6.76
N ARG A 98 29.72 -3.78 6.51
CA ARG A 98 30.24 -2.83 5.50
C ARG A 98 29.74 -1.38 5.67
N ASN A 99 29.58 -0.90 6.90
CA ASN A 99 29.25 0.50 7.14
C ASN A 99 30.51 1.37 7.20
N VAL A 100 30.38 2.63 6.81
CA VAL A 100 31.46 3.61 6.83
C VAL A 100 31.00 4.88 7.55
N ALA A 101 31.65 5.22 8.66
CA ALA A 101 31.44 6.47 9.39
C ALA A 101 32.67 7.37 9.21
N ASN A 102 32.60 8.31 8.27
CA ASN A 102 33.77 8.99 7.69
C ASN A 102 34.22 10.25 8.45
N LYS A 103 33.33 10.90 9.21
CA LYS A 103 33.57 12.22 9.84
C LYS A 103 33.36 12.22 11.36
N ARG A 104 33.74 13.33 12.00
CA ARG A 104 33.59 13.51 13.45
C ARG A 104 32.13 13.31 13.88
N HIS A 105 31.91 12.54 14.95
CA HIS A 105 30.57 12.14 15.46
C HIS A 105 29.63 11.49 14.43
N SER A 106 30.18 10.95 13.33
CA SER A 106 29.34 10.25 12.35
C SER A 106 28.97 8.85 12.85
N SER A 107 27.76 8.41 12.53
CA SER A 107 27.22 7.11 12.95
C SER A 107 26.65 6.35 11.76
N ALA A 108 27.07 5.11 11.55
CA ALA A 108 26.61 4.26 10.46
C ALA A 108 26.23 2.86 10.97
N PHE A 109 24.95 2.51 10.95
CA PHE A 109 24.41 1.29 11.57
C PHE A 109 23.55 0.49 10.58
N GLY A 110 23.80 -0.81 10.45
CA GLY A 110 23.05 -1.71 9.57
C GLY A 110 23.95 -2.33 8.49
N SER A 111 23.62 -2.16 7.21
CA SER A 111 24.39 -2.75 6.11
C SER A 111 24.68 -1.76 4.99
N GLY A 112 25.95 -1.52 4.70
CA GLY A 112 26.39 -0.75 3.54
C GLY A 112 26.10 0.76 3.62
N ASN A 113 25.92 1.32 4.81
CA ASN A 113 25.66 2.75 4.98
C ASN A 113 26.95 3.58 4.97
N GLU A 114 26.85 4.82 4.53
CA GLU A 114 27.92 5.81 4.54
C GLU A 114 27.48 7.10 5.23
N ALA A 115 28.04 7.39 6.42
CA ALA A 115 27.87 8.64 7.13
C ALA A 115 29.07 9.56 6.83
N ASN A 116 28.94 10.36 5.78
CA ASN A 116 29.97 11.19 5.16
C ASN A 116 29.99 12.65 5.65
N GLY A 117 28.92 13.12 6.29
CA GLY A 117 28.84 14.43 6.94
C GLY A 117 29.33 14.41 8.39
N GLU A 118 29.81 15.54 8.89
CA GLU A 118 30.07 15.68 10.32
C GLU A 118 28.75 15.68 11.12
N GLN A 119 28.74 15.00 12.27
CA GLN A 119 27.53 14.72 13.05
C GLN A 119 26.41 14.02 12.26
N SER A 120 26.76 13.35 11.13
CA SER A 120 25.77 12.65 10.31
C SER A 120 25.44 11.26 10.82
N SER A 121 24.25 10.78 10.50
CA SER A 121 23.73 9.50 11.00
C SER A 121 23.04 8.71 9.89
N ALA A 122 23.55 7.53 9.54
CA ALA A 122 23.00 6.66 8.50
C ALA A 122 22.61 5.29 9.09
N PHE A 123 21.32 4.97 9.08
CA PHE A 123 20.75 3.78 9.70
C PHE A 123 19.94 2.95 8.70
N GLY A 124 20.19 1.64 8.65
CA GLY A 124 19.44 0.67 7.83
C GLY A 124 20.28 0.08 6.69
N PHE A 125 19.82 0.18 5.43
CA PHE A 125 20.50 -0.43 4.28
C PHE A 125 20.88 0.59 3.21
N LYS A 126 22.18 0.71 2.94
CA LYS A 126 22.69 1.45 1.78
C LYS A 126 22.19 2.89 1.72
N ASN A 127 22.25 3.61 2.82
CA ASN A 127 22.03 5.05 2.85
C ASN A 127 23.36 5.80 2.79
N THR A 128 23.37 6.96 2.14
CA THR A 128 24.52 7.88 2.14
C THR A 128 24.09 9.23 2.72
N VAL A 129 24.72 9.69 3.79
CA VAL A 129 24.41 10.96 4.46
C VAL A 129 25.66 11.84 4.45
N SER A 130 25.69 12.81 3.55
CA SER A 130 26.81 13.74 3.36
C SER A 130 26.57 15.11 4.01
N GLY A 131 25.32 15.44 4.32
CA GLY A 131 24.95 16.69 4.98
C GLY A 131 25.48 16.79 6.43
N PHE A 132 25.89 18.00 6.83
CA PHE A 132 26.23 18.31 8.21
C PHE A 132 25.02 18.14 9.12
N ASN A 133 25.20 17.51 10.28
CA ASN A 133 24.16 17.32 11.30
C ASN A 133 22.84 16.77 10.73
N SER A 134 22.96 15.80 9.83
CA SER A 134 21.85 15.25 9.04
C SER A 134 21.70 13.75 9.26
N SER A 135 20.54 13.19 8.91
CA SER A 135 20.27 11.78 9.15
C SER A 135 19.46 11.08 8.06
N ALA A 136 19.72 9.79 7.87
CA ALA A 136 18.87 8.91 7.07
C ALA A 136 18.55 7.64 7.85
N PHE A 137 17.28 7.24 7.83
CA PHE A 137 16.80 6.00 8.42
C PHE A 137 15.97 5.20 7.40
N GLY A 138 16.34 3.96 7.16
CA GLY A 138 15.65 3.06 6.24
C GLY A 138 16.56 2.56 5.15
N SER A 139 16.19 2.71 3.87
CA SER A 139 16.93 2.08 2.77
C SER A 139 17.11 2.98 1.57
N GLN A 140 18.31 2.98 0.98
CA GLN A 140 18.59 3.53 -0.34
C GLN A 140 18.24 5.02 -0.53
N TYR A 141 18.45 5.83 0.51
CA TYR A 141 18.37 7.29 0.42
C TYR A 141 19.76 7.95 0.38
N GLU A 142 19.83 9.10 -0.29
CA GLU A 142 20.95 10.04 -0.19
C GLU A 142 20.49 11.35 0.45
N VAL A 143 21.17 11.81 1.49
CA VAL A 143 20.90 13.08 2.17
C VAL A 143 22.14 13.95 2.07
N THR A 144 22.09 15.01 1.27
CA THR A 144 23.20 15.93 1.03
C THR A 144 22.96 17.31 1.62
N GLY A 145 21.69 17.71 1.84
CA GLY A 145 21.36 18.95 2.53
C GLY A 145 21.79 18.93 3.99
N ASN A 146 22.21 20.08 4.51
CA ASN A 146 22.60 20.26 5.91
C ASN A 146 21.37 20.40 6.81
N PHE A 147 21.48 19.92 8.05
CA PHE A 147 20.40 19.92 9.05
C PHE A 147 19.12 19.22 8.56
N SER A 148 19.28 18.17 7.75
CA SER A 148 18.19 17.55 7.00
C SER A 148 18.05 16.06 7.30
N GLY A 149 16.97 15.45 6.83
CA GLY A 149 16.86 14.00 6.90
C GLY A 149 15.87 13.31 5.98
N ALA A 150 16.00 11.99 5.91
CA ALA A 150 15.13 11.12 5.12
C ALA A 150 14.80 9.83 5.90
N PHE A 151 13.51 9.49 5.96
CA PHE A 151 12.99 8.34 6.69
C PHE A 151 12.10 7.50 5.78
N GLY A 152 12.51 6.27 5.45
CA GLY A 152 11.73 5.35 4.60
C GLY A 152 12.59 4.62 3.58
N MET A 153 12.01 4.29 2.43
CA MET A 153 12.66 3.57 1.34
C MET A 153 12.77 4.44 0.07
N GLY A 154 14.01 4.68 -0.36
CA GLY A 154 14.38 5.27 -1.64
C GLY A 154 14.56 4.21 -2.71
N GLU A 155 15.57 4.37 -3.58
CA GLU A 155 15.84 3.41 -4.67
C GLU A 155 17.26 3.65 -5.19
N PHE A 156 18.02 2.56 -5.34
CA PHE A 156 19.39 2.59 -5.85
C PHE A 156 19.52 1.71 -7.11
N ASN A 157 19.64 2.35 -8.27
CA ASN A 157 19.86 1.70 -9.56
C ASN A 157 21.21 2.16 -10.15
N GLY A 158 22.30 1.90 -9.43
CA GLY A 158 23.64 2.42 -9.76
C GLY A 158 23.86 3.88 -9.32
N GLN A 159 22.77 4.63 -9.12
CA GLN A 159 22.72 5.96 -8.50
C GLN A 159 21.49 6.05 -7.61
N TYR A 160 21.55 6.91 -6.59
CA TYR A 160 20.39 7.24 -5.75
C TYR A 160 19.36 8.03 -6.56
N GLN A 161 18.15 7.49 -6.68
CA GLN A 161 17.05 8.14 -7.41
C GLN A 161 16.35 9.20 -6.56
N TYR A 162 16.34 8.97 -5.24
CA TYR A 162 15.63 9.79 -4.28
C TYR A 162 16.62 10.40 -3.30
N LYS A 163 16.65 11.74 -3.30
CA LYS A 163 17.64 12.53 -2.55
C LYS A 163 16.95 13.63 -1.76
N ASN A 164 17.49 13.91 -0.58
CA ASN A 164 17.22 15.16 0.13
C ASN A 164 18.42 16.09 -0.02
N GLU A 165 18.33 17.02 -0.95
CA GLU A 165 19.37 18.00 -1.26
C GLU A 165 19.06 19.39 -0.68
N GLY A 166 17.89 19.56 -0.06
CA GLY A 166 17.48 20.80 0.59
C GLY A 166 18.04 20.91 2.01
N ASN A 167 18.46 22.11 2.42
CA ASN A 167 18.86 22.35 3.80
C ASN A 167 17.63 22.47 4.71
N ASN A 168 17.78 22.17 6.00
CA ASN A 168 16.72 22.23 7.01
C ASN A 168 15.45 21.47 6.59
N SER A 169 15.60 20.40 5.82
CA SER A 169 14.49 19.75 5.13
C SER A 169 14.35 18.29 5.54
N TYR A 170 13.12 17.82 5.70
CA TYR A 170 12.86 16.47 6.21
C TYR A 170 11.82 15.75 5.36
N MET A 171 12.12 14.49 5.04
CA MET A 171 11.21 13.63 4.28
C MET A 171 10.88 12.37 5.08
N ILE A 172 9.59 12.10 5.25
CA ILE A 172 9.07 10.89 5.88
C ILE A 172 8.17 10.16 4.89
N GLY A 173 8.53 8.92 4.58
CA GLY A 173 7.87 8.02 3.64
C GLY A 173 8.78 7.62 2.46
N ASN A 174 8.21 6.89 1.52
CA ASN A 174 8.96 6.22 0.46
C ASN A 174 9.01 7.07 -0.82
N LYS A 175 10.12 6.97 -1.56
CA LYS A 175 10.28 7.56 -2.90
C LYS A 175 10.06 9.08 -2.92
N ASN A 176 10.52 9.77 -1.88
CA ASN A 176 10.42 11.23 -1.78
C ASN A 176 11.71 11.91 -2.24
N LYS A 177 11.60 13.12 -2.80
CA LYS A 177 12.76 13.90 -3.26
C LYS A 177 12.58 15.38 -2.95
N ILE A 178 13.64 16.02 -2.47
CA ILE A 178 13.75 17.48 -2.34
C ILE A 178 15.02 17.89 -3.10
N ALA A 179 14.84 18.69 -4.15
CA ALA A 179 15.93 19.15 -5.01
C ALA A 179 16.82 20.20 -4.33
N SER A 180 18.05 20.34 -4.81
CA SER A 180 18.98 21.36 -4.32
C SER A 180 18.40 22.78 -4.46
N GLY A 181 18.75 23.67 -3.53
CA GLY A 181 18.21 25.03 -3.47
C GLY A 181 16.77 25.13 -2.97
N SER A 182 16.22 24.04 -2.42
CA SER A 182 14.84 23.95 -1.91
C SER A 182 14.87 23.67 -0.41
N ASN A 183 15.01 24.73 0.39
CA ASN A 183 15.24 24.64 1.82
C ASN A 183 13.95 24.73 2.64
N ASP A 184 14.04 24.33 3.90
CA ASP A 184 12.97 24.47 4.89
C ASP A 184 11.67 23.74 4.45
N ASN A 185 11.83 22.60 3.79
CA ASN A 185 10.72 21.81 3.25
C ASN A 185 10.48 20.53 4.03
N PHE A 186 9.21 20.20 4.24
CA PHE A 186 8.79 19.02 4.98
C PHE A 186 7.85 18.16 4.15
N ILE A 187 8.16 16.86 4.05
CA ILE A 187 7.33 15.88 3.35
C ILE A 187 6.88 14.83 4.37
N LEU A 188 5.56 14.61 4.45
CA LEU A 188 4.95 13.47 5.11
C LEU A 188 4.03 12.75 4.12
N GLY A 189 4.57 11.73 3.44
CA GLY A 189 3.85 11.02 2.38
C GLY A 189 4.77 10.14 1.55
N ASN A 190 4.24 9.50 0.51
CA ASN A 190 5.00 8.70 -0.44
C ASN A 190 4.94 9.31 -1.84
N ASN A 191 6.01 9.17 -2.62
CA ASN A 191 6.09 9.64 -4.00
C ASN A 191 5.84 11.16 -4.14
N VAL A 192 6.46 11.95 -3.27
CA VAL A 192 6.39 13.42 -3.31
C VAL A 192 7.73 13.97 -3.80
N HIS A 193 7.67 14.88 -4.78
CA HIS A 193 8.85 15.54 -5.34
C HIS A 193 8.70 17.06 -5.21
N ILE A 194 9.62 17.69 -4.48
CA ILE A 194 9.75 19.14 -4.40
C ILE A 194 10.89 19.55 -5.33
N GLY A 195 10.53 20.32 -6.36
CA GLY A 195 11.47 20.84 -7.36
C GLY A 195 12.32 22.00 -6.85
N GLY A 196 13.35 22.37 -7.61
CA GLY A 196 14.32 23.42 -7.25
C GLY A 196 13.67 24.79 -6.98
N GLY A 197 14.19 25.50 -5.97
CA GLY A 197 13.78 26.87 -5.66
C GLY A 197 12.50 27.01 -4.85
N ILE A 198 11.86 25.91 -4.47
CA ILE A 198 10.69 25.90 -3.59
C ILE A 198 11.18 25.87 -2.14
N ASN A 199 10.76 26.83 -1.33
CA ASN A 199 11.22 26.95 0.06
C ASN A 199 10.03 27.03 1.03
N ASN A 200 10.28 26.71 2.29
CA ASN A 200 9.33 26.90 3.39
C ASN A 200 7.94 26.27 3.13
N SER A 201 7.91 25.01 2.67
CA SER A 201 6.67 24.35 2.26
C SER A 201 6.49 22.97 2.89
N VAL A 202 5.24 22.53 3.00
CA VAL A 202 4.87 21.23 3.58
C VAL A 202 4.04 20.45 2.57
N ALA A 203 4.43 19.21 2.31
CA ALA A 203 3.63 18.25 1.54
C ALA A 203 3.05 17.19 2.47
N LEU A 204 1.73 17.06 2.47
CA LEU A 204 0.99 16.09 3.29
C LEU A 204 0.24 15.11 2.39
N GLY A 205 0.54 13.82 2.55
CA GLY A 205 -0.09 12.71 1.85
C GLY A 205 0.63 12.25 0.57
N ASN A 206 0.33 11.01 0.16
CA ASN A 206 0.98 10.37 -0.99
C ASN A 206 0.65 11.07 -2.31
N ASN A 207 1.61 11.19 -3.21
CA ASN A 207 1.43 11.84 -4.52
C ASN A 207 0.98 13.31 -4.43
N SER A 208 1.22 13.98 -3.30
CA SER A 208 1.03 15.43 -3.21
C SER A 208 2.12 16.16 -4.00
N THR A 209 1.78 17.31 -4.57
CA THR A 209 2.68 18.13 -5.38
C THR A 209 2.81 19.52 -4.77
N VAL A 210 4.04 20.00 -4.56
CA VAL A 210 4.31 21.37 -4.11
C VAL A 210 4.81 22.16 -5.31
N SER A 211 4.08 23.21 -5.69
CA SER A 211 4.37 24.01 -6.90
C SER A 211 4.88 25.42 -6.59
N ALA A 212 4.87 25.84 -5.33
CA ALA A 212 5.32 27.16 -4.90
C ALA A 212 5.80 27.15 -3.44
N SER A 213 6.69 28.07 -3.11
CA SER A 213 7.16 28.33 -1.74
C SER A 213 6.03 28.81 -0.82
N ASN A 214 6.19 28.64 0.49
CA ASN A 214 5.22 29.07 1.52
C ASN A 214 3.84 28.41 1.37
N THR A 215 3.79 27.11 1.04
CA THR A 215 2.52 26.39 0.87
C THR A 215 2.44 25.11 1.69
N VAL A 216 1.21 24.75 2.09
CA VAL A 216 0.87 23.40 2.56
C VAL A 216 0.07 22.71 1.48
N SER A 217 0.68 21.74 0.80
CA SER A 217 0.02 20.94 -0.23
C SER A 217 -0.52 19.65 0.36
N VAL A 218 -1.83 19.45 0.26
CA VAL A 218 -2.52 18.22 0.67
C VAL A 218 -2.91 17.34 -0.52
N GLY A 219 -2.40 17.59 -1.72
CA GLY A 219 -2.83 16.90 -2.93
C GLY A 219 -2.10 17.33 -4.20
N SER A 220 -2.71 17.06 -5.33
CA SER A 220 -2.26 17.46 -6.67
C SER A 220 -3.42 17.97 -7.52
N SER A 221 -3.14 18.34 -8.77
CA SER A 221 -4.17 18.78 -9.73
C SER A 221 -5.24 17.71 -9.97
N THR A 222 -4.86 16.43 -9.92
CA THR A 222 -5.76 15.28 -10.15
C THR A 222 -6.19 14.60 -8.85
N LEU A 223 -5.41 14.71 -7.78
CA LEU A 223 -5.70 14.11 -6.47
C LEU A 223 -6.03 15.19 -5.44
N LYS A 224 -7.33 15.43 -5.24
CA LYS A 224 -7.82 16.36 -4.21
C LYS A 224 -8.22 15.59 -2.96
N ARG A 225 -7.97 16.19 -1.79
CA ARG A 225 -8.36 15.62 -0.50
C ARG A 225 -9.35 16.51 0.21
N LYS A 226 -10.22 15.89 1.00
CA LYS A 226 -11.01 16.60 1.99
C LYS A 226 -10.13 16.85 3.21
N ILE A 227 -10.09 18.08 3.69
CA ILE A 227 -9.57 18.41 5.01
C ILE A 227 -10.78 18.41 5.94
N VAL A 228 -10.84 17.44 6.85
CA VAL A 228 -11.99 17.23 7.76
C VAL A 228 -11.59 17.56 9.20
N ASN A 229 -12.59 17.75 10.06
CA ASN A 229 -12.40 18.17 11.46
C ASN A 229 -11.71 19.54 11.61
N VAL A 230 -11.90 20.41 10.63
CA VAL A 230 -11.50 21.82 10.70
C VAL A 230 -12.55 22.55 11.54
N GLY A 231 -12.12 23.22 12.62
CA GLY A 231 -12.98 24.10 13.40
C GLY A 231 -13.43 25.30 12.57
N ASP A 232 -14.49 25.99 13.02
CA ASP A 232 -14.91 27.22 12.35
C ASP A 232 -13.81 28.29 12.45
N GLY A 233 -13.41 28.83 11.31
CA GLY A 233 -12.50 29.97 11.27
C GLY A 233 -13.20 31.26 11.71
N ALA A 234 -12.47 32.23 12.23
CA ALA A 234 -13.04 33.56 12.46
C ALA A 234 -13.46 34.19 11.12
N ILE A 235 -14.65 34.79 11.07
CA ILE A 235 -15.12 35.49 9.87
C ILE A 235 -15.02 37.00 10.11
N SER A 236 -13.87 37.56 9.74
CA SER A 236 -13.54 38.99 9.87
C SER A 236 -12.61 39.44 8.75
N ALA A 237 -12.45 40.76 8.56
CA ALA A 237 -11.64 41.35 7.49
C ALA A 237 -10.13 41.02 7.56
N ASN A 238 -9.69 40.49 8.69
CA ASN A 238 -8.30 40.28 9.07
C ASN A 238 -8.06 38.83 9.54
N SER A 239 -9.03 37.94 9.35
CA SER A 239 -8.87 36.51 9.60
C SER A 239 -8.04 35.85 8.50
N SER A 240 -7.21 34.88 8.89
CA SER A 240 -6.44 34.01 7.99
C SER A 240 -6.81 32.53 8.16
N ASP A 241 -7.92 32.26 8.86
CA ASP A 241 -8.35 30.92 9.19
C ASP A 241 -8.96 30.22 7.97
N ALA A 242 -8.87 28.89 7.97
CA ALA A 242 -9.64 28.08 7.03
C ALA A 242 -11.14 28.12 7.41
N VAL A 243 -11.99 28.51 6.47
CA VAL A 243 -13.46 28.55 6.65
C VAL A 243 -14.07 27.19 6.29
N THR A 244 -14.99 26.71 7.12
CA THR A 244 -15.66 25.42 6.90
C THR A 244 -16.80 25.56 5.88
N GLY A 245 -17.16 24.44 5.23
CA GLY A 245 -18.32 24.42 4.33
C GLY A 245 -19.64 24.81 5.03
N ARG A 246 -19.76 24.56 6.34
CA ARG A 246 -20.92 24.99 7.13
C ARG A 246 -21.03 26.50 7.25
N GLN A 247 -19.91 27.20 7.48
CA GLN A 247 -19.89 28.66 7.57
C GLN A 247 -20.26 29.32 6.24
N LEU A 248 -19.79 28.76 5.12
CA LEU A 248 -20.19 29.19 3.79
C LEU A 248 -21.69 28.94 3.55
N TYR A 249 -22.19 27.76 3.92
CA TYR A 249 -23.59 27.39 3.74
C TYR A 249 -24.55 28.22 4.60
N SER A 250 -24.16 28.57 5.83
CA SER A 250 -25.01 29.36 6.73
C SER A 250 -25.08 30.85 6.37
N GLY A 251 -24.25 31.32 5.42
CA GLY A 251 -24.13 32.74 5.06
C GLY A 251 -23.54 33.61 6.17
N ASN A 252 -22.96 33.02 7.22
CA ASN A 252 -22.34 33.78 8.30
C ASN A 252 -21.11 34.51 7.76
N GLY A 253 -21.04 35.82 8.00
CA GLY A 253 -19.97 36.68 7.55
C GLY A 253 -19.98 37.05 6.06
N ILE A 254 -21.10 36.84 5.36
CA ILE A 254 -21.41 37.60 4.15
C ILE A 254 -21.73 39.04 4.59
N ASP A 255 -20.93 40.01 4.15
CA ASP A 255 -21.25 41.42 4.29
C ASP A 255 -22.44 41.75 3.38
N THR A 256 -23.64 41.54 3.91
CA THR A 256 -24.90 41.80 3.22
C THR A 256 -25.05 43.28 2.87
N ALA A 257 -24.45 44.20 3.63
CA ALA A 257 -24.45 45.62 3.33
C ALA A 257 -23.57 45.96 2.11
N ALA A 258 -22.38 45.37 2.01
CA ALA A 258 -21.53 45.49 0.81
C ALA A 258 -22.22 44.91 -0.44
N TRP A 259 -22.90 43.77 -0.31
CA TRP A 259 -23.68 43.18 -1.40
C TRP A 259 -24.87 44.05 -1.80
N GLN A 260 -25.62 44.59 -0.83
CA GLN A 260 -26.73 45.52 -1.08
C GLN A 260 -26.25 46.80 -1.77
N ASN A 261 -25.09 47.34 -1.39
CA ASN A 261 -24.49 48.50 -2.04
C ASN A 261 -24.02 48.20 -3.46
N LYS A 262 -23.38 47.04 -3.70
CA LYS A 262 -22.93 46.62 -5.03
C LYS A 262 -24.08 46.31 -5.99
N LEU A 263 -25.17 45.76 -5.46
CA LEU A 263 -26.42 45.49 -6.19
C LEU A 263 -27.37 46.70 -6.23
N ASN A 264 -26.97 47.84 -5.65
CA ASN A 264 -27.75 49.07 -5.63
C ASN A 264 -29.12 48.97 -4.94
N VAL A 265 -29.34 47.94 -4.11
CA VAL A 265 -30.64 47.65 -3.47
C VAL A 265 -30.97 48.66 -2.37
N THR A 266 -29.94 49.30 -1.79
CA THR A 266 -30.07 50.34 -0.77
C THR A 266 -30.38 51.74 -1.33
N ARG A 267 -30.31 51.97 -2.65
CA ARG A 267 -30.86 53.19 -3.28
C ARG A 267 -32.38 53.04 -3.43
N LYS A 268 -33.07 52.92 -2.29
CA LYS A 268 -34.54 52.86 -2.19
C LYS A 268 -35.23 54.14 -2.69
N ASN A 269 -34.46 55.17 -3.04
CA ASN A 269 -34.96 56.42 -3.62
C ASN A 269 -34.97 56.41 -5.17
N ASP A 270 -34.26 55.46 -5.81
CA ASP A 270 -34.10 55.40 -7.27
C ASP A 270 -34.59 54.05 -7.84
N TYR A 271 -35.65 53.45 -7.28
CA TYR A 271 -36.28 52.28 -7.92
C TYR A 271 -36.93 52.74 -9.23
N LYS A 272 -36.16 52.67 -10.29
CA LYS A 272 -36.60 52.81 -11.67
C LYS A 272 -36.87 51.41 -12.20
N ASP A 273 -38.09 51.18 -12.68
CA ASP A 273 -38.37 49.96 -13.44
C ASP A 273 -37.61 49.98 -14.77
N ALA A 274 -37.74 48.92 -15.57
CA ALA A 274 -37.00 48.74 -16.84
C ALA A 274 -37.18 49.88 -17.87
N ASN A 275 -38.04 50.87 -17.60
CA ASN A 275 -38.31 52.03 -18.45
C ASN A 275 -37.90 53.37 -17.84
N ASP A 276 -37.03 53.38 -16.82
CA ASP A 276 -36.51 54.61 -16.21
C ASP A 276 -37.60 55.48 -15.52
N ILE A 277 -38.74 54.88 -15.14
CA ILE A 277 -39.89 55.58 -14.54
C ILE A 277 -39.68 55.78 -13.03
N ASP A 278 -39.65 57.03 -12.59
CA ASP A 278 -39.63 57.40 -11.17
C ASP A 278 -41.02 57.22 -10.54
N VAL A 279 -41.21 56.06 -9.93
CA VAL A 279 -42.46 55.63 -9.27
C VAL A 279 -42.85 56.57 -8.13
N ASN A 280 -41.91 57.20 -7.44
CA ASN A 280 -42.20 58.14 -6.35
C ASN A 280 -42.74 59.46 -6.90
N LYS A 281 -42.23 59.94 -8.03
CA LYS A 281 -42.77 61.08 -8.77
C LYS A 281 -44.18 60.83 -9.30
N TRP A 282 -44.45 59.60 -9.73
CA TRP A 282 -45.80 59.16 -10.15
C TRP A 282 -46.78 59.08 -8.98
N LYS A 283 -46.36 58.56 -7.83
CA LYS A 283 -47.18 58.55 -6.60
C LYS A 283 -47.51 59.96 -6.12
N ALA A 284 -46.55 60.88 -6.19
CA ALA A 284 -46.77 62.31 -5.88
C ALA A 284 -47.73 62.98 -6.88
N LYS A 285 -47.59 62.68 -8.19
CA LYS A 285 -48.52 63.18 -9.22
C LYS A 285 -49.93 62.61 -9.12
N LEU A 286 -50.06 61.37 -8.67
CA LEU A 286 -51.34 60.68 -8.45
C LEU A 286 -51.94 60.97 -7.06
N GLY A 287 -51.28 61.77 -6.22
CA GLY A 287 -51.76 62.09 -4.87
C GLY A 287 -51.79 60.90 -3.90
N VAL A 288 -51.31 59.72 -4.32
CA VAL A 288 -51.25 58.51 -3.50
C VAL A 288 -49.96 58.50 -2.68
N GLY A 289 -49.85 59.49 -1.81
CA GLY A 289 -48.76 59.58 -0.86
C GLY A 289 -48.79 60.91 -0.12
N SER A 290 -49.30 60.90 1.10
CA SER A 290 -48.44 61.18 2.26
C SER A 290 -49.20 61.00 3.56
N GLY A 291 -48.56 60.27 4.49
CA GLY A 291 -48.64 60.55 5.91
C GLY A 291 -49.85 59.99 6.66
N GLY A 292 -49.58 59.43 7.84
CA GLY A 292 -50.62 59.28 8.84
C GLY A 292 -51.29 60.64 9.09
N GLY A 293 -52.62 60.64 9.16
CA GLY A 293 -53.42 61.79 9.54
C GLY A 293 -54.64 62.02 8.68
N GLY A 294 -55.68 61.19 8.89
CA GLY A 294 -57.11 61.49 8.73
C GLY A 294 -57.62 62.25 7.49
N GLY A 295 -58.36 61.54 6.62
CA GLY A 295 -59.29 62.18 5.68
C GLY A 295 -59.87 61.27 4.59
N ALA A 296 -61.05 60.70 4.86
CA ALA A 296 -62.10 60.23 3.92
C ALA A 296 -61.81 59.06 2.92
N PRO A 297 -62.84 58.28 2.55
CA PRO A 297 -62.71 56.88 2.15
C PRO A 297 -62.34 56.68 0.68
N VAL A 298 -61.66 55.58 0.42
CA VAL A 298 -61.35 55.07 -0.91
C VAL A 298 -62.65 54.58 -1.54
N ASP A 299 -63.21 55.38 -2.47
CA ASP A 299 -64.32 54.93 -3.30
C ASP A 299 -63.87 53.75 -4.16
N ALA A 300 -64.67 52.69 -4.05
CA ALA A 300 -64.48 51.41 -4.68
C ALA A 300 -64.27 51.53 -6.20
N TYR A 301 -63.21 50.91 -6.72
CA TYR A 301 -63.24 50.37 -8.08
C TYR A 301 -64.38 49.35 -8.12
N THR A 302 -65.50 49.73 -8.71
CA THR A 302 -66.65 48.85 -8.90
C THR A 302 -66.26 47.73 -9.85
N LYS A 303 -66.58 46.51 -9.42
CA LYS A 303 -66.39 45.24 -10.16
C LYS A 303 -67.04 45.24 -11.56
N SER A 304 -67.85 46.25 -11.90
CA SER A 304 -68.54 46.38 -13.19
C SER A 304 -67.64 46.78 -14.36
N GLU A 305 -66.43 47.30 -14.13
CA GLU A 305 -65.52 47.67 -15.24
C GLU A 305 -64.54 46.55 -15.64
N ALA A 306 -64.46 45.48 -14.86
CA ALA A 306 -63.72 44.26 -15.22
C ALA A 306 -64.55 43.27 -16.06
N ASP A 307 -65.88 43.40 -16.06
CA ASP A 307 -66.79 42.39 -16.61
C ASP A 307 -67.21 42.63 -18.08
N ASN A 308 -66.61 43.60 -18.78
CA ASN A 308 -66.93 43.89 -20.20
C ASN A 308 -65.84 43.43 -21.20
N LYS A 309 -65.17 42.30 -20.92
CA LYS A 309 -64.28 41.65 -21.92
C LYS A 309 -64.56 40.18 -22.22
N PHE A 310 -65.71 39.63 -21.81
CA PHE A 310 -66.09 38.26 -22.17
C PHE A 310 -67.58 38.17 -22.51
N ALA A 311 -67.91 38.60 -23.73
CA ALA A 311 -69.23 38.44 -24.32
C ALA A 311 -69.38 37.08 -25.03
N ASN A 312 -69.25 35.95 -24.31
CA ASN A 312 -70.04 34.75 -24.59
C ASN A 312 -69.76 33.62 -23.59
N LYS A 313 -70.83 32.94 -23.14
CA LYS A 313 -70.77 31.81 -22.20
C LYS A 313 -70.47 30.47 -22.90
N THR A 314 -70.19 30.50 -24.20
CA THR A 314 -69.89 29.33 -25.04
C THR A 314 -68.40 28.99 -25.10
N ASP A 315 -67.52 29.95 -24.81
CA ASP A 315 -66.06 29.78 -24.95
C ASP A 315 -65.39 29.10 -23.74
N LEU A 316 -66.15 28.84 -22.67
CA LEU A 316 -65.65 28.11 -21.50
C LEU A 316 -65.59 26.59 -21.74
N ASN A 317 -66.33 26.07 -22.72
CA ASN A 317 -66.40 24.64 -23.01
C ASN A 317 -65.41 24.18 -24.10
N ASP A 318 -64.70 25.09 -24.76
CA ASP A 318 -63.62 24.73 -25.71
C ASP A 318 -62.23 24.71 -25.05
N TYR A 319 -62.09 25.16 -23.80
CA TYR A 319 -60.82 25.13 -23.06
C TYR A 319 -60.47 23.77 -22.46
N THR A 320 -61.37 22.78 -22.56
CA THR A 320 -61.17 21.42 -22.04
C THR A 320 -60.62 20.43 -23.08
N LYS A 321 -60.42 20.85 -24.34
CA LYS A 321 -59.65 20.09 -25.35
C LYS A 321 -58.24 20.68 -25.47
N LYS A 322 -57.42 20.43 -24.46
CA LYS A 322 -56.08 21.03 -24.34
C LYS A 322 -55.01 19.97 -24.62
N ASP A 323 -54.84 19.62 -25.88
CA ASP A 323 -53.71 18.80 -26.34
C ASP A 323 -52.60 19.62 -27.01
N ASP A 324 -52.76 20.95 -27.19
CA ASP A 324 -51.70 21.81 -27.77
C ASP A 324 -51.67 23.20 -27.09
N TYR A 325 -51.12 23.30 -25.88
CA TYR A 325 -50.93 24.62 -25.25
C TYR A 325 -49.67 25.31 -25.80
N LYS A 326 -49.87 26.35 -26.64
CA LYS A 326 -48.83 27.31 -26.99
C LYS A 326 -48.91 28.52 -26.05
N ASP A 327 -47.77 28.93 -25.48
CA ASP A 327 -47.71 30.14 -24.66
C ASP A 327 -47.88 31.42 -25.49
N ALA A 328 -47.95 32.58 -24.84
CA ALA A 328 -48.11 33.88 -25.50
C ALA A 328 -46.98 34.25 -26.49
N ASN A 329 -45.88 33.48 -26.49
CA ASN A 329 -44.75 33.63 -27.40
C ASN A 329 -44.73 32.53 -28.50
N GLY A 330 -45.79 31.73 -28.62
CA GLY A 330 -45.92 30.67 -29.61
C GLY A 330 -45.11 29.41 -29.30
N ILE A 331 -44.56 29.29 -28.08
CA ILE A 331 -43.80 28.12 -27.66
C ILE A 331 -44.79 27.02 -27.28
N ASP A 332 -44.68 25.88 -27.96
CA ASP A 332 -45.40 24.64 -27.65
C ASP A 332 -44.89 24.07 -26.33
N VAL A 333 -45.65 24.35 -25.27
CA VAL A 333 -45.30 24.04 -23.89
C VAL A 333 -45.36 22.53 -23.65
N ASP A 334 -46.23 21.82 -24.35
CA ASP A 334 -46.40 20.38 -24.17
C ASP A 334 -45.27 19.61 -24.87
N LYS A 335 -44.79 20.11 -26.02
CA LYS A 335 -43.54 19.63 -26.66
C LYS A 335 -42.30 19.90 -25.80
N TRP A 336 -42.28 20.99 -25.03
CA TRP A 336 -41.22 21.28 -24.07
C TRP A 336 -41.28 20.40 -22.82
N LYS A 337 -42.48 20.13 -22.27
CA LYS A 337 -42.67 19.19 -21.15
C LYS A 337 -42.29 17.76 -21.54
N ALA A 338 -42.59 17.33 -22.76
CA ALA A 338 -42.16 16.04 -23.30
C ALA A 338 -40.63 15.94 -23.43
N LYS A 339 -39.96 17.02 -23.86
CA LYS A 339 -38.48 17.09 -23.88
C LYS A 339 -37.85 17.14 -22.49
N LEU A 340 -38.53 17.70 -21.49
CA LEU A 340 -38.06 17.82 -20.10
C LEU A 340 -38.45 16.62 -19.22
N GLY A 341 -39.23 15.67 -19.72
CA GLY A 341 -39.64 14.47 -18.99
C GLY A 341 -40.67 14.72 -17.87
N THR A 342 -41.29 15.90 -17.82
CA THR A 342 -42.25 16.29 -16.76
C THR A 342 -43.72 16.13 -17.16
N GLY A 343 -43.98 15.53 -18.32
CA GLY A 343 -45.33 15.34 -18.89
C GLY A 343 -45.90 13.92 -18.86
N ALA A 344 -45.26 12.96 -18.19
CA ALA A 344 -45.80 11.60 -18.08
C ALA A 344 -47.06 11.62 -17.18
N GLY A 345 -48.20 11.17 -17.71
CA GLY A 345 -49.43 11.07 -16.94
C GLY A 345 -49.28 10.09 -15.77
N THR A 346 -50.16 10.16 -14.77
CA THR A 346 -50.12 9.23 -13.62
C THR A 346 -50.17 7.76 -14.06
N ALA A 347 -50.87 7.46 -15.16
CA ALA A 347 -50.94 6.13 -15.78
C ALA A 347 -49.60 5.68 -16.40
N ASP A 348 -48.86 6.57 -17.05
CA ASP A 348 -47.54 6.24 -17.63
C ASP A 348 -46.51 5.97 -16.53
N ILE A 349 -46.59 6.72 -15.43
CA ILE A 349 -45.75 6.53 -14.25
C ILE A 349 -46.11 5.21 -13.54
N GLU A 350 -47.39 4.84 -13.45
CA GLU A 350 -47.83 3.55 -12.91
C GLU A 350 -47.38 2.38 -13.78
N ASN A 351 -47.51 2.48 -15.11
CA ASN A 351 -47.04 1.45 -16.04
C ASN A 351 -45.52 1.25 -15.93
N LEU A 352 -44.75 2.35 -15.88
CA LEU A 352 -43.31 2.27 -15.68
C LEU A 352 -42.95 1.68 -14.31
N ARG A 353 -43.68 2.04 -13.24
CA ARG A 353 -43.48 1.44 -11.90
C ARG A 353 -43.77 -0.06 -11.92
N ASN A 354 -44.81 -0.50 -12.60
CA ASN A 354 -45.15 -1.92 -12.73
C ASN A 354 -44.08 -2.68 -13.52
N GLU A 355 -43.63 -2.14 -14.66
CA GLU A 355 -42.55 -2.75 -15.45
C GLU A 355 -41.22 -2.81 -14.66
N VAL A 356 -40.90 -1.73 -13.92
CA VAL A 356 -39.72 -1.69 -13.06
C VAL A 356 -39.84 -2.69 -11.91
N ASN A 357 -41.00 -2.81 -11.26
CA ASN A 357 -41.22 -3.80 -10.21
C ASN A 357 -41.09 -5.24 -10.74
N GLU A 358 -41.64 -5.54 -11.91
CA GLU A 358 -41.48 -6.84 -12.56
C GLU A 358 -40.01 -7.14 -12.90
N LYS A 359 -39.26 -6.16 -13.42
CA LYS A 359 -37.81 -6.30 -13.65
C LYS A 359 -37.05 -6.51 -12.34
N ILE A 360 -37.41 -5.79 -11.27
CA ILE A 360 -36.80 -5.95 -9.95
C ILE A 360 -37.05 -7.36 -9.39
N ASP A 361 -38.26 -7.89 -9.53
CA ASP A 361 -38.59 -9.24 -9.07
C ASP A 361 -37.88 -10.32 -9.90
N ASN A 362 -37.74 -10.13 -11.22
CA ASN A 362 -36.93 -11.00 -12.07
C ASN A 362 -35.46 -11.02 -11.65
N VAL A 363 -34.88 -9.84 -11.39
CA VAL A 363 -33.50 -9.72 -10.89
C VAL A 363 -33.36 -10.38 -9.53
N LYS A 364 -34.34 -10.24 -8.65
CA LYS A 364 -34.35 -10.85 -7.31
C LYS A 364 -34.38 -12.39 -7.39
N ASP A 365 -35.16 -12.97 -8.28
CA ASP A 365 -35.17 -14.42 -8.54
C ASP A 365 -33.82 -14.91 -9.11
N GLU A 366 -33.23 -14.14 -10.03
CA GLU A 366 -31.91 -14.42 -10.58
C GLU A 366 -30.82 -14.41 -9.51
N VAL A 367 -30.76 -13.35 -8.69
CA VAL A 367 -29.79 -13.22 -7.59
C VAL A 367 -29.94 -14.34 -6.57
N ARG A 368 -31.17 -14.72 -6.20
CA ARG A 368 -31.40 -15.84 -5.27
C ARG A 368 -30.91 -17.16 -5.86
N THR A 369 -31.15 -17.39 -7.16
CA THR A 369 -30.68 -18.60 -7.84
C THR A 369 -29.16 -18.64 -7.90
N VAL A 370 -28.51 -17.55 -8.30
CA VAL A 370 -27.05 -17.38 -8.33
C VAL A 370 -26.45 -17.59 -6.94
N GLY A 371 -27.09 -17.09 -5.88
CA GLY A 371 -26.68 -17.32 -4.49
C GLY A 371 -26.66 -18.80 -4.12
N SER A 372 -27.72 -19.55 -4.47
CA SER A 372 -27.78 -20.99 -4.19
C SER A 372 -26.78 -21.81 -5.04
N LEU A 373 -26.57 -21.46 -6.31
CA LEU A 373 -25.58 -22.11 -7.19
C LEU A 373 -24.15 -21.88 -6.70
N SER A 374 -23.81 -20.64 -6.32
CA SER A 374 -22.51 -20.30 -5.75
C SER A 374 -22.26 -21.02 -4.42
N ALA A 375 -23.27 -21.11 -3.55
CA ALA A 375 -23.17 -21.87 -2.31
C ALA A 375 -22.92 -23.36 -2.56
N ALA A 376 -23.58 -23.95 -3.58
CA ALA A 376 -23.36 -25.33 -3.97
C ALA A 376 -21.93 -25.56 -4.50
N LEU A 377 -21.44 -24.69 -5.39
CA LEU A 377 -20.08 -24.79 -5.93
C LEU A 377 -19.00 -24.57 -4.86
N ALA A 378 -19.24 -23.68 -3.89
CA ALA A 378 -18.33 -23.44 -2.78
C ALA A 378 -18.20 -24.65 -1.85
N GLY A 379 -19.25 -25.46 -1.72
CA GLY A 379 -19.23 -26.69 -0.93
C GLY A 379 -18.44 -27.84 -1.57
N LEU A 380 -17.93 -27.68 -2.80
CA LEU A 380 -17.07 -28.69 -3.46
C LEU A 380 -15.66 -28.63 -2.88
N HIS A 381 -15.42 -29.42 -1.83
CA HIS A 381 -14.12 -29.52 -1.16
C HIS A 381 -13.45 -30.87 -1.43
N PRO A 382 -12.23 -30.88 -1.99
CA PRO A 382 -11.49 -32.11 -2.17
C PRO A 382 -10.90 -32.58 -0.84
N MET A 383 -10.82 -33.91 -0.69
CA MET A 383 -10.13 -34.57 0.40
C MET A 383 -8.60 -34.40 0.27
N GLN A 384 -7.87 -34.69 1.34
CA GLN A 384 -6.41 -34.58 1.36
C GLN A 384 -5.74 -35.38 0.23
N TYR A 385 -4.60 -34.89 -0.27
CA TYR A 385 -3.84 -35.50 -1.35
C TYR A 385 -3.54 -36.98 -1.06
N ASP A 386 -3.94 -37.86 -1.99
CA ASP A 386 -3.57 -39.27 -2.04
C ASP A 386 -2.82 -39.55 -3.35
N PRO A 387 -1.52 -39.94 -3.30
CA PRO A 387 -0.73 -40.28 -4.49
C PRO A 387 -1.32 -41.40 -5.36
N LYS A 388 -2.14 -42.30 -4.78
CA LYS A 388 -2.76 -43.43 -5.49
C LYS A 388 -4.12 -43.06 -6.09
N ALA A 389 -4.72 -41.96 -5.67
CA ALA A 389 -6.01 -41.46 -6.14
C ALA A 389 -5.95 -39.94 -6.44
N PRO A 390 -5.26 -39.53 -7.52
CA PRO A 390 -5.08 -38.11 -7.85
C PRO A 390 -6.36 -37.43 -8.33
N VAL A 391 -7.36 -38.20 -8.80
CA VAL A 391 -8.68 -37.70 -9.23
C VAL A 391 -9.68 -37.90 -8.09
N GLN A 392 -10.44 -36.86 -7.75
CA GLN A 392 -11.56 -36.97 -6.80
C GLN A 392 -12.83 -36.35 -7.41
N VAL A 393 -13.99 -36.92 -7.06
CA VAL A 393 -15.31 -36.43 -7.46
C VAL A 393 -16.04 -35.93 -6.23
N MET A 394 -16.68 -34.77 -6.33
CA MET A 394 -17.34 -34.07 -5.24
C MET A 394 -18.80 -33.77 -5.62
N ALA A 395 -19.68 -33.76 -4.64
CA ALA A 395 -21.06 -33.31 -4.79
C ALA A 395 -21.44 -32.42 -3.60
N ALA A 396 -22.23 -31.39 -3.86
CA ALA A 396 -22.64 -30.43 -2.84
C ALA A 396 -24.05 -29.89 -3.10
N LEU A 397 -24.73 -29.47 -2.04
CA LEU A 397 -26.05 -28.84 -2.08
C LEU A 397 -25.93 -27.42 -1.57
N GLY A 398 -26.44 -26.47 -2.34
CA GLY A 398 -26.45 -25.05 -2.00
C GLY A 398 -27.86 -24.57 -1.76
N HIS A 399 -28.06 -23.85 -0.66
CA HIS A 399 -29.34 -23.27 -0.31
C HIS A 399 -29.18 -21.78 -0.02
N TYR A 400 -30.02 -20.95 -0.63
CA TYR A 400 -30.05 -19.51 -0.35
C TYR A 400 -31.48 -19.01 -0.37
N ARG A 401 -31.97 -18.60 0.80
CA ARG A 401 -33.38 -18.23 1.05
C ARG A 401 -34.35 -19.33 0.62
N ASP A 402 -35.09 -19.12 -0.46
CA ASP A 402 -36.11 -20.02 -0.99
C ASP A 402 -35.61 -20.87 -2.17
N LYS A 403 -34.34 -20.74 -2.58
CA LYS A 403 -33.76 -21.51 -3.71
C LYS A 403 -32.81 -22.60 -3.25
N GLN A 404 -32.86 -23.74 -3.93
CA GLN A 404 -31.94 -24.88 -3.76
C GLN A 404 -31.24 -25.19 -5.09
N SER A 405 -29.99 -25.63 -4.98
CA SER A 405 -29.13 -25.99 -6.11
C SER A 405 -28.26 -27.18 -5.78
N VAL A 406 -27.90 -27.97 -6.80
CA VAL A 406 -27.00 -29.11 -6.68
C VAL A 406 -25.74 -28.84 -7.51
N ALA A 407 -24.57 -29.14 -6.96
CA ALA A 407 -23.29 -29.06 -7.65
C ALA A 407 -22.58 -30.40 -7.68
N VAL A 408 -21.88 -30.66 -8.78
CA VAL A 408 -20.96 -31.79 -8.95
C VAL A 408 -19.65 -31.24 -9.47
N GLY A 409 -18.53 -31.72 -8.94
CA GLY A 409 -17.21 -31.29 -9.38
C GLY A 409 -16.19 -32.42 -9.37
N ALA A 410 -15.05 -32.15 -9.99
CA ALA A 410 -13.90 -33.02 -9.98
C ALA A 410 -12.64 -32.22 -9.64
N SER A 411 -11.72 -32.82 -8.91
CA SER A 411 -10.39 -32.27 -8.66
C SER A 411 -9.32 -33.25 -9.11
N TYR A 412 -8.20 -32.69 -9.57
CA TYR A 412 -7.01 -33.42 -9.99
C TYR A 412 -5.78 -32.85 -9.30
N TYR A 413 -5.08 -33.68 -8.54
CA TYR A 413 -3.81 -33.35 -7.93
C TYR A 413 -2.67 -33.70 -8.89
N PHE A 414 -1.90 -32.68 -9.30
CA PHE A 414 -0.67 -32.90 -10.06
C PHE A 414 0.48 -33.32 -9.14
N ASN A 415 0.46 -32.87 -7.89
CA ASN A 415 1.38 -33.25 -6.80
C ASN A 415 0.78 -32.80 -5.45
N ASP A 416 1.54 -32.97 -4.36
CA ASP A 416 1.14 -32.60 -2.98
C ASP A 416 0.94 -31.09 -2.76
N ARG A 417 1.39 -30.26 -3.70
CA ARG A 417 1.35 -28.80 -3.63
C ARG A 417 0.43 -28.16 -4.65
N PHE A 418 0.13 -28.81 -5.77
CA PHE A 418 -0.60 -28.22 -6.89
C PHE A 418 -1.79 -29.08 -7.31
N MET A 419 -2.96 -28.47 -7.30
CA MET A 419 -4.23 -29.11 -7.64
C MET A 419 -5.07 -28.19 -8.52
N MET A 420 -5.80 -28.79 -9.46
CA MET A 420 -6.85 -28.13 -10.24
C MET A 420 -8.21 -28.71 -9.88
N SER A 421 -9.21 -27.87 -9.72
CA SER A 421 -10.60 -28.28 -9.49
C SER A 421 -11.53 -27.65 -10.51
N THR A 422 -12.62 -28.34 -10.82
CA THR A 422 -13.72 -27.83 -11.64
C THR A 422 -15.05 -28.31 -11.09
N GLY A 423 -16.08 -27.51 -11.24
CA GLY A 423 -17.42 -27.80 -10.73
C GLY A 423 -18.50 -27.19 -11.62
N ILE A 424 -19.64 -27.87 -11.69
CA ILE A 424 -20.84 -27.42 -12.38
C ILE A 424 -22.01 -27.53 -11.39
N ALA A 425 -22.84 -26.50 -11.34
CA ALA A 425 -24.05 -26.47 -10.52
C ALA A 425 -25.30 -26.19 -11.35
N LEU A 426 -26.42 -26.78 -10.92
CA LEU A 426 -27.71 -26.74 -11.58
C LEU A 426 -28.81 -26.39 -10.55
N SER A 427 -29.78 -25.56 -10.97
CA SER A 427 -30.97 -25.20 -10.18
C SER A 427 -32.24 -25.38 -11.02
N GLY A 428 -33.29 -25.97 -10.46
CA GLY A 428 -34.50 -26.36 -11.20
C GLY A 428 -35.79 -25.94 -10.51
N GLU A 429 -36.45 -24.88 -11.01
CA GLU A 429 -37.85 -24.55 -10.65
C GLU A 429 -38.68 -23.98 -11.82
N LYS A 430 -38.10 -23.23 -12.79
CA LYS A 430 -38.85 -22.74 -13.99
C LYS A 430 -38.04 -22.76 -15.29
N ARG A 431 -36.74 -22.45 -15.21
CA ARG A 431 -35.73 -22.65 -16.26
C ARG A 431 -34.47 -23.15 -15.58
N THR A 432 -33.84 -24.17 -16.14
CA THR A 432 -32.58 -24.70 -15.61
C THR A 432 -31.51 -23.61 -15.72
N LYS A 433 -31.05 -23.09 -14.58
CA LYS A 433 -29.93 -22.15 -14.52
C LYS A 433 -28.69 -22.93 -14.12
N THR A 434 -27.59 -22.66 -14.82
CA THR A 434 -26.34 -23.41 -14.68
C THR A 434 -25.17 -22.47 -14.36
N MET A 435 -24.25 -22.92 -13.52
CA MET A 435 -23.01 -22.20 -13.22
C MET A 435 -21.84 -23.17 -13.26
N ALA A 436 -20.66 -22.72 -13.68
CA ALA A 436 -19.45 -23.52 -13.70
C ALA A 436 -18.27 -22.76 -13.10
N ASN A 437 -17.31 -23.46 -12.50
CA ASN A 437 -16.06 -22.90 -12.03
C ASN A 437 -14.86 -23.79 -12.39
N VAL A 438 -13.69 -23.15 -12.42
CA VAL A 438 -12.37 -23.79 -12.52
C VAL A 438 -11.45 -23.07 -11.54
N GLY A 439 -10.73 -23.83 -10.71
CA GLY A 439 -9.85 -23.31 -9.68
C GLY A 439 -8.50 -23.99 -9.71
N PHE A 440 -7.47 -23.25 -9.29
CA PHE A 440 -6.12 -23.77 -9.09
C PHE A 440 -5.69 -23.47 -7.65
N THR A 441 -5.16 -24.47 -6.97
CA THR A 441 -4.71 -24.36 -5.58
C THR A 441 -3.23 -24.66 -5.49
N LEU A 442 -2.47 -23.77 -4.84
CA LEU A 442 -1.04 -23.92 -4.57
C LEU A 442 -0.79 -23.87 -3.06
N LYS A 443 -0.16 -24.92 -2.53
CA LYS A 443 0.26 -24.99 -1.13
C LYS A 443 1.60 -24.26 -0.93
N LEU A 444 1.60 -23.17 -0.16
CA LEU A 444 2.78 -22.36 0.16
C LEU A 444 3.26 -22.61 1.60
N GLY A 445 4.55 -22.90 1.79
CA GLY A 445 5.18 -23.16 3.10
C GLY A 445 6.26 -24.25 3.07
N LYS A 446 7.09 -24.33 4.12
CA LYS A 446 7.96 -25.49 4.36
C LYS A 446 7.04 -26.64 4.78
N GLY A 447 6.80 -27.60 3.89
CA GLY A 447 6.06 -28.81 4.22
C GLY A 447 6.67 -29.48 5.46
N SER A 448 5.83 -30.03 6.33
CA SER A 448 6.31 -30.97 7.34
C SER A 448 7.11 -32.04 6.60
N GLY A 449 8.40 -32.19 6.90
CA GLY A 449 9.32 -33.14 6.25
C GLY A 449 8.99 -34.61 6.53
N VAL A 450 7.71 -34.95 6.49
CA VAL A 450 7.19 -36.30 6.57
C VAL A 450 7.03 -36.77 5.13
N THR A 451 8.08 -37.40 4.63
CA THR A 451 7.99 -38.29 3.49
C THR A 451 7.04 -39.41 3.90
N TYR A 452 5.85 -39.46 3.28
CA TYR A 452 5.00 -40.66 3.39
C TYR A 452 5.65 -41.75 2.54
N ASP A 453 6.66 -42.43 3.11
CA ASP A 453 7.09 -43.74 2.64
C ASP A 453 6.04 -44.77 3.09
N GLU A 454 4.86 -44.72 2.48
CA GLU A 454 4.08 -45.93 2.35
C GLU A 454 4.76 -46.75 1.26
N THR A 455 5.56 -47.74 1.67
CA THR A 455 6.07 -48.78 0.77
C THR A 455 4.90 -49.26 -0.09
N PRO A 456 4.96 -49.07 -1.42
CA PRO A 456 3.84 -49.40 -2.27
C PRO A 456 3.49 -50.88 -2.13
N GLN A 457 2.20 -51.21 -2.11
CA GLN A 457 1.73 -52.58 -1.97
C GLN A 457 2.27 -53.51 -3.08
N TYR A 458 2.71 -52.96 -4.23
CA TYR A 458 3.41 -53.72 -5.27
C TYR A 458 4.82 -54.18 -4.87
N VAL A 459 5.53 -53.43 -4.02
CA VAL A 459 6.86 -53.83 -3.49
C VAL A 459 6.67 -55.00 -2.54
N VAL A 460 5.67 -54.93 -1.67
CA VAL A 460 5.27 -56.05 -0.80
C VAL A 460 4.76 -57.23 -1.64
N GLN A 461 3.95 -57.01 -2.68
CA GLN A 461 3.50 -58.09 -3.56
C GLN A 461 4.64 -58.72 -4.38
N ASN A 462 5.63 -57.94 -4.81
CA ASN A 462 6.81 -58.43 -5.51
C ASN A 462 7.72 -59.22 -4.57
N GLU A 463 7.93 -58.76 -3.33
CA GLU A 463 8.66 -59.51 -2.31
C GLU A 463 7.91 -60.77 -1.90
N VAL A 464 6.58 -60.73 -1.73
CA VAL A 464 5.76 -61.91 -1.44
C VAL A 464 5.80 -62.90 -2.61
N LYS A 465 5.72 -62.44 -3.87
CA LYS A 465 5.89 -63.32 -5.05
C LYS A 465 7.29 -63.92 -5.10
N ARG A 466 8.33 -63.13 -4.88
CA ARG A 466 9.72 -63.59 -4.87
C ARG A 466 9.96 -64.61 -3.75
N LEU A 467 9.50 -64.33 -2.53
CA LEU A 467 9.59 -65.23 -1.38
C LEU A 467 8.75 -66.50 -1.57
N THR A 468 7.63 -66.43 -2.30
CA THR A 468 6.83 -67.62 -2.65
C THR A 468 7.58 -68.52 -3.62
N VAL A 469 8.27 -67.94 -4.62
CA VAL A 469 9.11 -68.68 -5.57
C VAL A 469 10.32 -69.30 -4.87
N GLU A 470 11.05 -68.55 -4.03
CA GLU A 470 12.18 -69.09 -3.25
C GLU A 470 11.73 -70.22 -2.30
N ASN A 471 10.55 -70.10 -1.67
CA ASN A 471 10.00 -71.19 -0.84
C ASN A 471 9.59 -72.43 -1.64
N GLN A 472 9.11 -72.27 -2.88
CA GLN A 472 8.84 -73.41 -3.77
C GLN A 472 10.12 -74.13 -4.16
N GLU A 473 11.17 -73.38 -4.50
CA GLU A 473 12.48 -73.95 -4.86
C GLU A 473 13.13 -74.66 -3.66
N LEU A 474 13.04 -74.08 -2.46
CA LEU A 474 13.50 -74.72 -1.22
C LEU A 474 12.73 -76.02 -0.92
N LYS A 475 11.40 -76.05 -1.14
CA LYS A 475 10.60 -77.29 -1.00
C LYS A 475 10.97 -78.37 -2.01
N GLU A 476 11.36 -78.00 -3.22
CA GLU A 476 11.87 -78.98 -4.21
C GLU A 476 13.25 -79.51 -3.84
N ARG A 477 14.14 -78.65 -3.34
CA ARG A 477 15.45 -79.11 -2.83
C ARG A 477 15.30 -80.03 -1.62
N LEU A 478 14.38 -79.73 -0.71
CA LEU A 478 14.01 -80.61 0.41
C LEU A 478 13.47 -81.96 -0.06
N ARG A 479 12.53 -81.98 -1.01
CA ARG A 479 12.02 -83.24 -1.59
C ARG A 479 13.12 -84.05 -2.27
N ASN A 480 14.01 -83.42 -3.03
CA ASN A 480 15.15 -84.11 -3.65
C ASN A 480 16.13 -84.67 -2.60
N LEU A 481 16.28 -84.00 -1.46
CA LEU A 481 17.09 -84.49 -0.34
C LEU A 481 16.41 -85.65 0.38
N GLU A 482 15.09 -85.58 0.60
CA GLU A 482 14.28 -86.66 1.18
C GLU A 482 14.26 -87.89 0.28
N GLU A 483 14.08 -87.74 -1.04
CA GLU A 483 14.15 -88.85 -2.00
C GLU A 483 15.55 -89.49 -2.04
N LYS A 484 16.62 -88.67 -1.98
CA LYS A 484 17.99 -89.20 -1.87
C LYS A 484 18.20 -89.94 -0.55
N LEU A 485 17.62 -89.45 0.55
CA LEU A 485 17.69 -90.10 1.85
C LEU A 485 16.90 -91.43 1.86
N GLU A 486 15.72 -91.47 1.25
CA GLU A 486 14.93 -92.69 1.08
C GLU A 486 15.63 -93.71 0.18
N MET A 487 16.27 -93.28 -0.91
CA MET A 487 17.09 -94.17 -1.75
C MET A 487 18.29 -94.75 -1.00
N LEU A 488 18.91 -93.96 -0.11
CA LEU A 488 19.99 -94.44 0.76
C LEU A 488 19.48 -95.40 1.86
N LEU A 489 18.25 -95.20 2.35
CA LEU A 489 17.62 -96.08 3.35
C LEU A 489 17.09 -97.39 2.75
N LYS A 490 16.64 -97.40 1.48
CA LYS A 490 16.23 -98.62 0.75
C LYS A 490 17.39 -99.50 0.28
N ASN A 491 18.62 -98.99 0.31
CA ASN A 491 19.85 -99.72 -0.03
C ASN A 491 20.60 -100.25 1.21
N LYS A 492 19.93 -100.35 2.36
CA LYS A 492 20.30 -101.17 3.51
C LYS A 492 19.30 -102.30 3.66
#